data_AF-A0A2E1S4X8-F1
#
_entry.id   AF-A0A2E1S4X8-F1
#
_cell.length_a   1.000
_cell.length_b   1.000
_cell.length_c   1.000
_cell.angle_alpha   90.00
_cell.angle_beta   90.00
_cell.angle_gamma   90.00
#
_symmetry.space_group_name_H-M   'P 1'
#
loop_
_entity.id
_entity.type
_entity.pdbx_description
1 polymer ?
#
loop_
_entity_poly.entity_id
_entity_poly.type
_entity_poly.pdbx_seq_one_letter_code
_entity_poly.pdbx_strand_id
1 'polypeptide(L)'
;MKVDQALTTTSEKPLSIIADIDETVLSNRPYNEMLIEKNTSFTQETWAAWVHKKTAVPIPGALEFYNYADSLGVEIIYLSNRRVENYAPTKANLISAGFPFDDDTIMLLREEDGNKA
;
A
#
# COMPACT_ATOMS: atom_id res chain seq x y z
N MET A 1 5.48 15.47 14.09
CA MET A 1 5.44 14.03 13.75
C MET A 1 6.84 13.43 13.80
N LYS A 2 6.99 12.10 13.81
CA LYS A 2 8.32 11.45 13.78
C LYS A 2 9.11 11.74 12.49
N VAL A 3 8.41 11.94 11.37
CA VAL A 3 9.02 12.35 10.09
C VAL A 3 9.72 13.71 10.21
N ASP A 4 9.13 14.69 10.90
CA ASP A 4 9.77 16.00 11.12
C ASP A 4 11.08 15.88 11.93
N GLN A 5 11.12 14.96 12.90
CA GLN A 5 12.33 14.70 13.68
C GLN A 5 13.42 14.05 12.80
N ALA A 6 13.04 13.09 11.96
CA ALA A 6 13.96 12.42 11.04
C ALA A 6 14.59 13.39 10.03
N LEU A 7 13.82 14.36 9.53
CA LEU A 7 14.33 15.40 8.61
C LEU A 7 15.39 16.32 9.22
N THR A 8 15.48 16.41 10.55
CA THR A 8 16.55 17.19 11.21
C THR A 8 17.88 16.43 11.32
N THR A 9 17.89 15.13 11.00
CA THR A 9 19.08 14.28 11.09
C THR A 9 19.83 14.28 9.76
N THR A 10 21.13 14.54 9.80
CA THR A 10 21.99 14.53 8.61
C THR A 10 22.20 13.11 8.11
N SER A 11 21.97 12.88 6.81
CA SER A 11 22.17 11.59 6.13
C SER A 11 22.78 11.82 4.74
N GLU A 12 23.62 10.90 4.28
CA GLU A 12 24.16 10.91 2.90
C GLU A 12 23.12 10.47 1.86
N LYS A 13 22.07 9.76 2.30
CA LYS A 13 21.00 9.25 1.45
C LYS A 13 19.68 9.99 1.72
N PRO A 14 18.79 10.09 0.71
CA PRO A 14 17.43 10.57 0.90
C PRO A 14 16.70 9.82 2.02
N LEU A 15 15.76 10.52 2.68
CA LEU A 15 14.89 9.92 3.67
C LEU A 15 13.73 9.22 2.95
N SER A 16 13.44 7.98 3.34
CA SER A 16 12.31 7.20 2.80
C SER A 16 11.46 6.61 3.93
N ILE A 17 10.17 6.39 3.65
CA ILE A 17 9.22 5.68 4.50
C ILE A 17 8.85 4.37 3.81
N ILE A 18 8.89 3.27 4.56
CA ILE A 18 8.39 1.98 4.10
C ILE A 18 6.95 1.81 4.61
N ALA A 19 6.02 1.54 3.70
CA ALA A 19 4.62 1.37 3.99
C ALA A 19 4.15 -0.04 3.59
N ASP A 20 3.56 -0.78 4.52
CA ASP A 20 2.68 -1.89 4.13
C ASP A 20 1.40 -1.33 3.48
N ILE A 21 0.71 -2.16 2.69
CA ILE A 21 -0.50 -1.75 1.96
C ILE A 21 -1.76 -2.17 2.69
N ASP A 22 -1.94 -3.46 2.95
CA ASP A 22 -3.20 -4.01 3.44
C ASP A 22 -3.35 -3.74 4.95
N GLU A 23 -4.47 -3.17 5.36
CA GLU A 23 -4.75 -2.77 6.76
C GLU A 23 -3.80 -1.69 7.33
N THR A 24 -2.95 -1.09 6.48
CA THR A 24 -2.06 0.03 6.81
C THR A 24 -2.37 1.26 5.96
N VAL A 25 -2.34 1.12 4.63
CA VAL A 25 -2.68 2.18 3.66
C VAL A 25 -4.13 2.02 3.19
N LEU A 26 -4.49 0.80 2.77
CA LEU A 26 -5.80 0.45 2.25
C LEU A 26 -6.54 -0.51 3.19
N SER A 27 -7.82 -0.26 3.40
CA SER A 27 -8.71 -1.13 4.16
C SER A 27 -9.38 -2.15 3.25
N ASN A 28 -9.20 -3.44 3.58
CA ASN A 28 -9.85 -4.55 2.89
C ASN A 28 -11.00 -5.15 3.70
N ARG A 29 -11.56 -4.40 4.65
CA ARG A 29 -12.71 -4.83 5.46
C ARG A 29 -13.87 -5.41 4.64
N PRO A 30 -14.26 -4.84 3.47
CA PRO A 30 -15.35 -5.43 2.68
C PRO A 30 -15.04 -6.83 2.15
N TYR A 31 -13.76 -7.16 1.92
CA TYR A 31 -13.37 -8.53 1.58
C TYR A 31 -13.62 -9.48 2.75
N ASN A 32 -13.22 -9.08 3.97
CA ASN A 32 -13.45 -9.88 5.17
C ASN A 32 -14.94 -10.03 5.49
N GLU A 33 -15.75 -8.97 5.30
CA GLU A 33 -17.21 -9.02 5.42
C GLU A 33 -17.81 -10.03 4.45
N MET A 34 -17.38 -10.01 3.18
CA MET A 34 -17.81 -10.98 2.17
C MET A 34 -17.46 -12.43 2.55
N LEU A 35 -16.29 -12.67 3.14
CA LEU A 35 -15.90 -14.00 3.62
C LEU A 35 -16.84 -14.51 4.72
N ILE A 36 -17.21 -13.63 5.66
CA ILE A 36 -18.14 -13.94 6.76
C ILE A 36 -19.53 -14.25 6.19
N GLU A 37 -20.07 -13.39 5.31
CA GLU A 37 -21.39 -13.57 4.70
C GLU A 37 -21.52 -14.87 3.91
N LYS A 38 -20.44 -15.27 3.21
CA LYS A 38 -20.41 -16.51 2.43
C LYS A 38 -19.99 -17.74 3.24
N ASN A 39 -19.68 -17.57 4.53
CA ASN A 39 -19.14 -18.63 5.39
C ASN A 39 -17.96 -19.36 4.72
N THR A 40 -17.02 -18.59 4.18
CA THR A 40 -15.86 -19.11 3.46
C THR A 40 -14.57 -18.48 3.99
N SER A 41 -13.43 -19.02 3.56
CA SER A 41 -12.10 -18.60 3.99
C SER A 41 -11.35 -17.93 2.84
N PHE A 42 -10.27 -17.22 3.20
CA PHE A 42 -9.37 -16.64 2.22
C PHE A 42 -8.88 -17.69 1.20
N THR A 43 -8.91 -17.33 -0.09
CA THR A 43 -8.16 -18.00 -1.14
C THR A 43 -7.42 -16.95 -1.98
N GLN A 44 -6.34 -17.35 -2.64
CA GLN A 44 -5.62 -16.43 -3.54
C GLN A 44 -6.50 -15.95 -4.70
N GLU A 45 -7.39 -16.82 -5.22
CA GLU A 45 -8.31 -16.48 -6.31
C GLU A 45 -9.33 -15.42 -5.88
N THR A 46 -10.00 -15.61 -4.74
CA THR A 46 -10.98 -14.64 -4.23
C THR A 46 -10.32 -13.32 -3.86
N TRP A 47 -9.09 -13.38 -3.36
CA TRP A 47 -8.30 -12.19 -3.06
C TRP A 47 -7.89 -11.41 -4.30
N ALA A 48 -7.37 -12.09 -5.33
CA ALA A 48 -7.04 -11.46 -6.61
C ALA A 48 -8.28 -10.79 -7.22
N ALA A 49 -9.44 -11.48 -7.19
CA ALA A 49 -10.70 -10.92 -7.64
C ALA A 49 -11.12 -9.66 -6.84
N TRP A 50 -10.86 -9.62 -5.53
CA TRP A 50 -11.07 -8.43 -4.70
C TRP A 50 -10.14 -7.28 -5.10
N VAL A 51 -8.84 -7.54 -5.21
CA VAL A 51 -7.86 -6.51 -5.58
C VAL A 51 -8.17 -5.91 -6.96
N HIS A 52 -8.64 -6.73 -7.91
CA HIS A 52 -9.05 -6.28 -9.24
C HIS A 52 -10.26 -5.35 -9.26
N LYS A 53 -11.08 -5.33 -8.19
CA LYS A 53 -12.16 -4.34 -8.05
C LYS A 53 -11.63 -2.93 -7.84
N LYS A 54 -10.43 -2.78 -7.24
CA LYS A 54 -9.78 -1.49 -6.99
C LYS A 54 -10.63 -0.54 -6.13
N THR A 55 -11.40 -1.11 -5.22
CA THR A 55 -12.36 -0.38 -4.37
C THR A 55 -11.94 -0.33 -2.91
N ALA A 56 -10.72 -0.75 -2.56
CA ALA A 56 -10.23 -0.61 -1.19
C ALA A 56 -10.07 0.87 -0.86
N VAL A 57 -10.46 1.27 0.36
CA VAL A 57 -10.51 2.67 0.77
C VAL A 57 -9.34 3.00 1.70
N PRO A 58 -8.90 4.28 1.78
CA PRO A 58 -7.85 4.67 2.73
C PRO A 58 -8.15 4.29 4.18
N ILE A 59 -7.13 3.85 4.91
CA ILE A 59 -7.19 3.80 6.37
C ILE A 59 -7.24 5.24 6.92
N PRO A 60 -8.08 5.55 7.92
CA PRO A 60 -8.16 6.90 8.49
C PRO A 60 -6.79 7.43 8.93
N GLY A 61 -6.45 8.64 8.49
CA GLY A 61 -5.16 9.30 8.78
C GLY A 61 -4.00 8.88 7.87
N ALA A 62 -4.07 7.73 7.18
CA ALA A 62 -3.00 7.28 6.29
C ALA A 62 -2.83 8.25 5.11
N LEU A 63 -3.92 8.64 4.45
CA LEU A 63 -3.88 9.52 3.28
C LEU A 63 -3.24 10.88 3.61
N GLU A 64 -3.62 11.48 4.74
CA GLU A 64 -3.05 12.75 5.21
C GLU A 64 -1.55 12.60 5.50
N PHE A 65 -1.16 11.54 6.21
CA PHE A 65 0.23 11.30 6.58
C PHE A 65 1.14 11.11 5.36
N TYR A 66 0.74 10.28 4.40
CA TYR A 66 1.57 9.99 3.23
C TYR A 66 1.65 11.18 2.29
N ASN A 67 0.56 11.92 2.06
CA ASN A 67 0.62 13.17 1.29
C ASN A 67 1.48 14.24 1.99
N TYR A 68 1.43 14.31 3.33
CA TYR A 68 2.31 15.20 4.08
C TYR A 68 3.79 14.82 3.91
N ALA A 69 4.14 13.54 4.07
CA ALA A 69 5.51 13.07 3.89
C ALA A 69 6.02 13.34 2.45
N ASP A 70 5.21 13.04 1.44
CA ASP A 70 5.51 13.31 0.03
C ASP A 70 5.75 14.80 -0.23
N SER A 71 4.94 15.68 0.36
CA SER A 71 5.11 17.14 0.25
C SER A 71 6.43 17.66 0.84
N LEU A 72 7.07 16.88 1.73
CA LEU A 72 8.38 17.18 2.30
C LEU A 72 9.54 16.56 1.49
N GLY A 73 9.24 15.91 0.36
CA GLY A 73 10.21 15.21 -0.46
C GLY A 73 10.69 13.89 0.15
N VAL A 74 9.92 13.29 1.08
CA VAL A 74 10.23 11.98 1.64
C VAL A 74 9.69 10.90 0.70
N GLU A 75 10.58 10.04 0.23
CA GLU A 75 10.22 8.94 -0.68
C GLU A 75 9.32 7.91 0.03
N ILE A 76 8.27 7.46 -0.63
CA ILE A 76 7.37 6.44 -0.10
C ILE A 76 7.60 5.14 -0.88
N ILE A 77 7.98 4.10 -0.15
CA ILE A 77 8.18 2.76 -0.69
C ILE A 77 7.04 1.87 -0.19
N TYR A 78 6.22 1.38 -1.11
CA TYR A 78 5.15 0.43 -0.79
C TYR A 78 5.70 -1.00 -0.78
N LEU A 79 5.69 -1.67 0.36
CA LEU A 79 6.21 -3.03 0.54
C LEU A 79 5.10 -3.95 1.05
N SER A 80 4.56 -4.81 0.18
CA SER A 80 3.36 -5.61 0.52
C SER A 80 3.48 -7.08 0.15
N ASN A 81 2.70 -7.92 0.83
CA ASN A 81 2.56 -9.34 0.53
C ASN A 81 1.50 -9.65 -0.54
N ARG A 82 0.87 -8.64 -1.14
CA ARG A 82 0.14 -8.84 -2.41
C ARG A 82 1.06 -9.48 -3.43
N ARG A 83 0.52 -10.38 -4.26
CA ARG A 83 1.30 -11.03 -5.32
C ARG A 83 1.63 -10.05 -6.44
N VAL A 84 2.78 -10.23 -7.09
CA VAL A 84 3.22 -9.39 -8.24
C VAL A 84 2.20 -9.32 -9.38
N GLU A 85 1.42 -10.39 -9.60
CA GLU A 85 0.30 -10.40 -10.56
C GLU A 85 -0.77 -9.33 -10.26
N ASN A 86 -0.84 -8.86 -9.02
CA ASN A 86 -1.76 -7.81 -8.57
C ASN A 86 -1.12 -6.41 -8.54
N TYR A 87 0.04 -6.21 -9.16
CA TYR A 87 0.72 -4.92 -9.20
C TYR A 87 -0.15 -3.84 -9.85
N ALA A 88 -0.58 -4.07 -11.09
CA ALA A 88 -1.37 -3.10 -11.86
C ALA A 88 -2.68 -2.69 -11.15
N PRO A 89 -3.51 -3.61 -10.63
CA PRO A 89 -4.71 -3.21 -9.89
C PRO A 89 -4.38 -2.52 -8.55
N THR A 90 -3.28 -2.88 -7.88
CA THR A 90 -2.86 -2.20 -6.65
C THR A 90 -2.44 -0.76 -6.91
N LYS A 91 -1.58 -0.51 -7.92
CA LYS A 91 -1.19 0.84 -8.36
C LYS A 91 -2.43 1.68 -8.69
N ALA A 92 -3.35 1.14 -9.48
CA ALA A 92 -4.57 1.86 -9.85
C ALA A 92 -5.44 2.21 -8.64
N ASN A 93 -5.57 1.31 -7.65
CA ASN A 93 -6.34 1.59 -6.44
C ASN A 93 -5.66 2.68 -5.57
N LEU A 94 -4.33 2.64 -5.42
CA LEU A 94 -3.58 3.65 -4.66
C LEU A 94 -3.77 5.05 -5.28
N ILE A 95 -3.60 5.16 -6.60
CA ILE A 95 -3.81 6.40 -7.34
C ILE A 95 -5.26 6.89 -7.19
N SER A 96 -6.26 6.02 -7.39
CA SER A 96 -7.67 6.42 -7.28
C SER A 96 -8.06 6.82 -5.86
N ALA A 97 -7.36 6.28 -4.85
CA ALA A 97 -7.56 6.61 -3.45
C ALA A 97 -6.81 7.90 -3.02
N GLY A 98 -6.01 8.49 -3.91
CA GLY A 98 -5.30 9.75 -3.70
C GLY A 98 -3.94 9.63 -3.01
N PHE A 99 -3.37 8.42 -2.95
CA PHE A 99 -2.03 8.24 -2.40
C PHE A 99 -0.96 8.69 -3.41
N PRO A 100 0.19 9.23 -2.94
CA PRO A 100 1.33 9.55 -3.79
C PRO A 100 1.78 8.32 -4.58
N PHE A 101 1.79 8.45 -5.90
CA PHE A 101 2.27 7.39 -6.78
C PHE A 101 2.58 8.02 -8.15
N ASP A 102 3.86 8.18 -8.44
CA ASP A 102 4.40 8.66 -9.71
C ASP A 102 5.09 7.53 -10.49
N ASP A 103 5.87 7.88 -11.50
CA ASP A 103 6.59 6.92 -12.34
C ASP A 103 7.84 6.34 -11.66
N ASP A 104 8.38 7.04 -10.67
CA ASP A 104 9.58 6.64 -9.92
C ASP A 104 9.24 5.89 -8.61
N THR A 105 7.95 5.85 -8.23
CA THR A 105 7.46 5.22 -7.01
C THR A 105 7.80 3.73 -6.96
N ILE A 106 8.50 3.33 -5.91
CA ILE A 106 8.89 1.94 -5.67
C ILE A 106 7.75 1.21 -4.96
N MET A 107 7.22 0.17 -5.60
CA MET A 107 6.27 -0.76 -4.99
C MET A 107 6.79 -2.19 -5.15
N LEU A 108 7.16 -2.82 -4.03
CA LEU A 108 7.71 -4.17 -3.96
C LEU A 108 6.62 -5.15 -3.47
N LEU A 109 6.23 -6.06 -4.35
CA LEU A 109 5.21 -7.08 -4.10
C LEU A 109 5.83 -8.46 -3.99
N ARG A 110 5.05 -9.44 -3.53
CA ARG A 110 5.54 -10.80 -3.24
C ARG A 110 5.54 -11.69 -4.49
N GLU A 111 6.68 -12.29 -4.78
CA GLU A 111 6.89 -13.33 -5.79
C GLU A 111 6.46 -14.72 -5.28
N GLU A 112 6.43 -15.72 -6.16
CA GLU A 112 6.07 -17.10 -5.78
C GLU A 112 7.02 -17.71 -4.73
N ASP A 113 8.30 -17.38 -4.80
CA ASP A 113 9.34 -17.85 -3.86
C ASP A 113 9.35 -17.07 -2.52
N GLY A 114 8.46 -16.09 -2.37
CA GLY A 114 8.34 -15.25 -1.18
C GLY A 114 9.23 -14.01 -1.18
N ASN A 115 10.10 -13.82 -2.18
CA ASN A 115 10.89 -12.61 -2.34
C ASN A 115 10.01 -11.41 -2.71
N LYS A 116 10.61 -10.22 -2.61
CA LYS A 116 9.95 -8.94 -2.88
C LYS A 116 10.56 -8.31 -4.12
N ALA A 117 9.74 -8.05 -5.13
CA ALA A 117 10.13 -7.49 -6.42
C ALA A 117 9.17 -6.38 -6.85
#